data_AF-A0A7C8ZRH6-F1
#
_entry.id   AF-A0A7C8ZRH6-F1
#
_cell.length_a   1.000
_cell.length_b   1.000
_cell.length_c   1.000
_cell.angle_alpha   90.00
_cell.angle_beta   90.00
_cell.angle_gamma   90.00
#
_symmetry.space_group_name_H-M   'P 1'
#
loop_
_entity.id
_entity.type
_entity.pdbx_description
1 polymer ?
#
loop_
_entity_poly.entity_id
_entity_poly.type
_entity_poly.pdbx_seq_one_letter_code
_entity_poly.pdbx_strand_id
1 'polypeptide(L)'
;DAIIKAQGLPTSSGGMVVNMEWGNFWSSHLPRTSYDIELDAQSPNPNDQGFEKMISGMYLGEIVRRVILRMSLESDIFGPVSPSLCEAFILSTLVMAAMHEDDSPDLNVVARTLNDVLGIQHVSLKALKLVVNVCDVVTRRAARLAAAGIVGILKKVGRDGTGGIAG
;
A
#
# COMPACT_ATOMS: atom_id res chain seq x y z
N ASP A 1 -21.58 3.93 18.00
CA ASP A 1 -21.96 5.35 18.11
C ASP A 1 -22.34 5.95 16.77
N ALA A 2 -23.27 6.90 16.77
CA ALA A 2 -23.73 7.61 15.58
C ALA A 2 -22.83 8.83 15.30
N ILE A 3 -22.55 9.10 14.02
CA ILE A 3 -21.81 10.29 13.59
C ILE A 3 -22.64 11.53 13.88
N ILE A 4 -22.08 12.49 14.62
CA ILE A 4 -22.75 13.75 14.96
C ILE A 4 -22.95 14.55 13.66
N LYS A 5 -24.21 14.88 13.36
CA LYS A 5 -24.55 15.72 12.22
C LYS A 5 -24.17 17.18 12.51
N ALA A 6 -23.59 17.87 11.54
CA ALA A 6 -23.35 19.31 11.64
C ALA A 6 -24.68 20.03 11.91
N GLN A 7 -24.73 20.82 12.98
CA GLN A 7 -25.92 21.58 13.34
C GLN A 7 -25.98 22.90 12.58
N GLY A 8 -27.18 23.31 12.15
CA GLY A 8 -27.40 24.59 11.48
C GLY A 8 -27.16 24.62 9.96
N LEU A 9 -26.84 23.49 9.33
CA LEU A 9 -26.80 23.36 7.87
C LEU A 9 -28.10 22.70 7.36
N PRO A 10 -29.12 23.47 6.93
CA PRO A 10 -30.32 22.90 6.35
C PRO A 10 -30.00 22.22 5.03
N THR A 11 -30.22 20.91 4.92
CA THR A 11 -30.13 20.20 3.65
C THR A 11 -31.54 20.02 3.07
N SER A 12 -31.78 20.59 1.89
CA SER A 12 -33.05 20.43 1.16
C SER A 12 -33.19 19.05 0.52
N SER A 13 -32.11 18.29 0.44
CA SER A 13 -32.02 17.00 -0.27
C SER A 13 -32.34 15.77 0.58
N GLY A 14 -32.46 15.90 1.91
CA GLY A 14 -32.60 14.76 2.83
C GLY A 14 -31.32 13.91 3.01
N GLY A 15 -30.24 14.24 2.30
CA GLY A 15 -28.91 13.62 2.44
C GLY A 15 -27.94 14.47 3.28
N MET A 16 -26.87 13.84 3.76
CA MET A 16 -25.77 14.48 4.47
C MET A 16 -24.44 13.91 3.96
N VAL A 17 -23.52 14.78 3.55
CA VAL A 17 -22.15 14.38 3.21
C VAL A 17 -21.40 14.08 4.51
N VAL A 18 -20.68 12.96 4.53
CA VAL A 18 -19.87 12.55 5.67
C VAL A 18 -18.42 12.51 5.23
N ASN A 19 -17.58 13.34 5.86
CA ASN A 19 -16.15 13.11 5.84
C ASN A 19 -15.84 11.96 6.82
N MET A 20 -15.42 10.81 6.30
CA MET A 20 -15.19 9.63 7.12
C MET A 20 -13.81 9.57 7.75
N GLU A 21 -12.83 10.30 7.20
CA GLU A 21 -11.41 10.18 7.60
C GLU A 21 -10.98 8.71 7.77
N TRP A 22 -11.41 7.85 6.85
CA TRP A 22 -11.27 6.39 6.95
C TRP A 22 -9.83 5.88 6.91
N GLY A 23 -8.86 6.77 6.67
CA GLY A 23 -7.43 6.46 6.78
C GLY A 23 -7.07 5.99 8.19
N ASN A 24 -7.79 6.46 9.21
CA ASN A 24 -7.64 6.04 10.59
C ASN A 24 -8.46 4.79 10.97
N PHE A 25 -9.06 4.11 10.00
CA PHE A 25 -9.80 2.88 10.27
C PHE A 25 -8.88 1.82 10.90
N TRP A 26 -9.37 1.19 11.97
CA TRP A 26 -8.66 0.14 12.68
C TRP A 26 -9.53 -1.09 12.88
N SER A 27 -8.95 -2.27 12.67
CA SER A 27 -9.57 -3.56 12.97
C SER A 27 -8.49 -4.61 13.19
N SER A 28 -8.70 -5.52 14.14
CA SER A 28 -7.85 -6.70 14.34
C SER A 28 -7.84 -7.65 13.13
N HIS A 29 -8.80 -7.48 12.21
CA HIS A 29 -8.87 -8.24 10.96
C HIS A 29 -8.03 -7.64 9.82
N LEU A 30 -7.42 -6.47 10.02
CA LEU A 30 -6.50 -5.91 9.04
C LEU A 30 -5.24 -6.79 8.96
N PRO A 31 -4.82 -7.25 7.77
CA PRO A 31 -3.72 -8.17 7.60
C PRO A 31 -2.37 -7.44 7.65
N ARG A 32 -2.05 -6.80 8.79
CA ARG A 32 -0.76 -6.13 8.99
C ARG A 32 0.36 -7.16 9.05
N THR A 33 1.39 -6.94 8.24
CA THR A 33 2.65 -7.67 8.27
C THR A 33 3.64 -7.00 9.22
N SER A 34 4.78 -7.66 9.49
CA SER A 34 5.89 -7.02 10.21
C SER A 34 6.36 -5.74 9.52
N TYR A 35 6.35 -5.70 8.18
CA TYR A 35 6.73 -4.51 7.41
C TYR A 35 5.80 -3.31 7.67
N ASP A 36 4.49 -3.55 7.79
CA ASP A 36 3.52 -2.50 8.10
C ASP A 36 3.67 -2.01 9.54
N ILE A 37 3.95 -2.91 10.47
CA ILE A 37 4.16 -2.59 11.89
C ILE A 37 5.43 -1.76 12.07
N GLU A 38 6.53 -2.14 11.42
CA GLU A 38 7.79 -1.39 11.47
C GLU A 38 7.68 -0.03 10.79
N LEU A 39 6.99 0.05 9.64
CA LEU A 39 6.71 1.31 8.96
C LEU A 39 5.90 2.25 9.87
N ASP A 40 4.85 1.74 10.51
CA ASP A 40 4.02 2.51 11.43
C ASP A 40 4.83 3.02 12.63
N ALA A 41 5.63 2.16 13.26
CA ALA A 41 6.46 2.50 14.42
C ALA A 41 7.52 3.57 14.09
N GLN A 42 8.02 3.62 12.86
CA GLN A 42 9.03 4.59 12.40
C GLN A 42 8.42 5.81 11.71
N SER A 43 7.10 5.87 11.57
CA SER A 43 6.42 7.02 10.98
C SER A 43 6.34 8.20 11.97
N PRO A 44 6.12 9.44 11.50
CA PRO A 44 5.94 10.59 12.39
C PRO A 44 4.77 10.48 13.36
N ASN A 45 3.74 9.70 13.01
CA ASN A 45 2.52 9.51 13.80
C ASN A 45 2.25 8.01 14.01
N PRO A 46 2.98 7.32 14.91
CA PRO A 46 2.78 5.90 15.18
C PRO A 46 1.36 5.59 15.70
N ASN A 47 0.78 4.48 15.28
CA ASN A 47 -0.60 4.03 15.55
C ASN A 47 -1.72 4.89 14.94
N ASP A 48 -1.41 6.01 14.29
CA ASP A 48 -2.37 6.79 13.52
C ASP A 48 -2.37 6.40 12.04
N GLN A 49 -3.50 6.61 11.36
CA GLN A 49 -3.62 6.44 9.91
C GLN A 49 -3.25 5.01 9.44
N GLY A 50 -3.50 4.00 10.28
CA GLY A 50 -3.06 2.62 10.03
C GLY A 50 -3.62 2.02 8.74
N PHE A 51 -4.86 2.35 8.36
CA PHE A 51 -5.43 1.89 7.10
C PHE A 51 -4.81 2.62 5.91
N GLU A 52 -4.62 3.94 6.01
CA GLU A 52 -3.94 4.74 4.99
C GLU A 52 -2.53 4.23 4.71
N LYS A 53 -1.76 3.91 5.76
CA LYS A 53 -0.40 3.38 5.66
C LYS A 53 -0.30 2.08 4.85
N MET A 54 -1.38 1.29 4.80
CA MET A 54 -1.40 0.04 4.04
C MET A 54 -1.82 0.20 2.58
N ILE A 55 -2.48 1.30 2.21
CA ILE A 55 -3.12 1.46 0.89
C ILE A 55 -2.66 2.67 0.08
N SER A 56 -2.10 3.70 0.73
CA SER A 56 -1.87 4.99 0.07
C SER A 56 -0.54 5.04 -0.68
N GLY A 57 -0.51 5.89 -1.71
CA GLY A 57 0.68 6.09 -2.55
C GLY A 57 1.88 6.71 -1.84
N MET A 58 1.77 7.10 -0.57
CA MET A 58 2.93 7.51 0.23
C MET A 58 3.75 6.31 0.71
N TYR A 59 3.13 5.15 0.93
CA TYR A 59 3.73 4.07 1.73
C TYR A 59 3.98 2.77 0.96
N LEU A 60 3.36 2.55 -0.20
CA LEU A 60 3.51 1.29 -0.94
C LEU A 60 4.97 1.03 -1.36
N GLY A 61 5.63 2.06 -1.90
CA GLY A 61 7.05 1.97 -2.24
C GLY A 61 7.94 1.69 -1.03
N GLU A 62 7.63 2.28 0.13
CA GLU A 62 8.36 2.03 1.38
C GLU A 62 8.17 0.59 1.89
N ILE A 63 6.97 0.01 1.76
CA ILE A 63 6.73 -1.40 2.08
C ILE A 63 7.55 -2.30 1.14
N VAL A 64 7.58 -2.02 -0.16
CA VAL A 64 8.41 -2.79 -1.12
C VAL A 64 9.90 -2.68 -0.76
N ARG A 65 10.40 -1.48 -0.44
CA ARG A 65 11.80 -1.29 0.00
C ARG A 65 12.12 -2.13 1.23
N ARG A 66 11.24 -2.16 2.24
CA ARG A 66 11.43 -2.97 3.45
C ARG A 66 11.49 -4.47 3.16
N VAL A 67 10.66 -4.96 2.26
CA VAL A 67 10.70 -6.36 1.82
C VAL A 67 12.03 -6.67 1.12
N ILE A 68 12.48 -5.80 0.19
CA ILE A 68 13.77 -5.97 -0.50
C ILE A 68 14.94 -5.95 0.50
N LEU A 69 14.95 -4.99 1.43
CA LEU A 69 15.96 -4.91 2.49
C LEU A 69 16.00 -6.20 3.32
N ARG A 70 14.84 -6.72 3.72
CA ARG A 70 14.78 -7.97 4.49
C ARG A 70 15.34 -9.15 3.70
N MET A 71 15.01 -9.26 2.41
CA MET A 71 15.54 -10.30 1.53
C MET A 71 17.06 -10.20 1.36
N SER A 72 17.62 -8.99 1.25
CA SER A 72 19.08 -8.76 1.18
C SER A 72 19.80 -9.09 2.49
N LEU A 73 19.12 -8.98 3.63
CA LEU A 73 19.69 -9.33 4.93
C LEU A 73 19.65 -10.84 5.22
N GLU A 74 18.65 -11.54 4.66
CA GLU A 74 18.44 -12.97 4.91
C GLU A 74 19.02 -13.88 3.81
N SER A 75 19.41 -13.33 2.66
CA SER A 75 19.94 -14.09 1.54
C SER A 75 20.93 -13.26 0.71
N ASP A 76 21.72 -13.93 -0.11
CA ASP A 76 22.70 -13.33 -1.02
C ASP A 76 22.11 -12.92 -2.39
N ILE A 77 20.78 -12.98 -2.55
CA ILE A 77 20.09 -12.81 -3.84
C ILE A 77 20.36 -11.46 -4.54
N PHE A 78 20.64 -10.41 -3.75
CA PHE A 78 20.96 -9.07 -4.22
C PHE A 78 22.43 -8.68 -3.96
N GLY A 79 23.25 -9.61 -3.45
CA GLY A 79 24.60 -9.31 -2.99
C GLY A 79 24.63 -8.48 -1.70
N PRO A 80 25.73 -7.75 -1.43
CA PRO A 80 25.85 -6.91 -0.24
C PRO A 80 24.77 -5.82 -0.17
N VAL A 81 24.28 -5.56 1.04
CA VAL A 81 23.31 -4.47 1.29
C VAL A 81 23.95 -3.12 0.97
N SER A 82 23.34 -2.37 0.07
CA SER A 82 23.73 -1.01 -0.27
C SER A 82 23.26 -0.01 0.81
N PRO A 83 23.99 1.10 1.03
CA PRO A 83 23.53 2.17 1.91
C PRO A 83 22.19 2.78 1.47
N SER A 84 21.98 2.96 0.17
CA SER A 84 20.73 3.51 -0.40
C SER A 84 19.51 2.67 -0.05
N LEU A 85 19.63 1.34 0.00
CA LEU A 85 18.53 0.45 0.38
C LEU A 85 18.08 0.66 1.83
N CYS A 86 18.93 1.20 2.70
CA CYS A 86 18.61 1.50 4.10
C CYS A 86 17.89 2.85 4.27
N GLU A 87 17.86 3.70 3.25
CA GLU A 87 17.22 5.02 3.32
C GLU A 87 15.70 4.89 3.25
N ALA A 88 15.01 5.35 4.30
CA ALA A 88 13.55 5.32 4.35
C ALA A 88 12.95 6.21 3.25
N PHE A 89 11.88 5.73 2.61
CA PHE A 89 11.13 6.44 1.56
C PHE A 89 11.93 6.77 0.28
N ILE A 90 13.12 6.20 0.09
CA ILE A 90 13.88 6.36 -1.16
C ILE A 90 13.13 5.80 -2.38
N LEU A 91 12.34 4.74 -2.18
CA LEU A 91 11.50 4.14 -3.22
C LEU A 91 10.09 4.73 -3.15
N SER A 92 9.78 5.63 -4.08
CA SER A 92 8.43 6.18 -4.22
C SER A 92 7.47 5.19 -4.87
N THR A 93 6.17 5.33 -4.61
CA THR A 93 5.15 4.49 -5.26
C THR A 93 5.11 4.68 -6.78
N LEU A 94 5.47 5.86 -7.29
CA LEU A 94 5.55 6.10 -8.74
C LEU A 94 6.66 5.23 -9.37
N VAL A 95 7.83 5.19 -8.73
CA VAL A 95 8.95 4.36 -9.18
C VAL A 95 8.62 2.87 -9.03
N MET A 96 7.97 2.48 -7.92
CA MET A 96 7.45 1.12 -7.73
C MET A 96 6.46 0.71 -8.83
N ALA A 97 5.53 1.60 -9.21
CA ALA A 97 4.56 1.33 -10.27
C ALA A 97 5.25 1.09 -11.62
N ALA A 98 6.27 1.90 -11.95
CA ALA A 98 7.07 1.70 -13.16
C ALA A 98 7.78 0.32 -13.17
N MET A 99 8.26 -0.17 -12.02
CA MET A 99 8.79 -1.53 -11.92
C MET A 99 7.71 -2.61 -12.06
N HIS A 100 6.49 -2.37 -11.56
CA HIS A 100 5.38 -3.31 -11.63
C HIS A 100 4.84 -3.45 -13.05
N GLU A 101 4.88 -2.37 -13.83
CA GLU A 101 4.42 -2.32 -15.23
C GLU A 101 5.49 -2.74 -16.23
N ASP A 102 6.72 -3.04 -15.79
CA ASP A 102 7.80 -3.49 -16.66
C ASP A 102 7.52 -4.90 -17.22
N ASP A 103 7.13 -4.95 -18.49
CA ASP A 103 6.86 -6.16 -19.25
C ASP A 103 8.01 -6.54 -20.20
N SER A 104 9.15 -5.85 -20.12
CA SER A 104 10.30 -6.13 -20.96
C SER A 104 10.88 -7.53 -20.65
N PRO A 105 11.38 -8.27 -21.66
CA PRO A 105 11.91 -9.62 -21.44
C PRO A 105 13.07 -9.69 -20.44
N ASP A 106 13.84 -8.61 -20.33
CA ASP A 106 15.00 -8.45 -19.46
C ASP A 106 14.71 -7.66 -18.17
N LEU A 107 13.49 -7.13 -18.00
CA LEU A 107 13.07 -6.30 -16.87
C LEU A 107 14.00 -5.08 -16.67
N ASN A 108 14.22 -4.33 -17.75
CA ASN A 108 15.19 -3.25 -17.79
C ASN A 108 14.85 -2.06 -16.88
N VAL A 109 13.57 -1.75 -16.66
CA VAL A 109 13.13 -0.70 -15.74
C VAL A 109 13.38 -1.15 -14.30
N VAL A 110 13.09 -2.42 -13.99
CA VAL A 110 13.40 -3.00 -12.67
C VAL A 110 14.91 -2.96 -12.43
N ALA A 111 15.72 -3.43 -13.38
CA ALA A 111 17.17 -3.48 -13.25
C ALA A 111 17.78 -2.08 -13.06
N ARG A 112 17.33 -1.08 -13.85
CA ARG A 112 17.77 0.31 -13.70
C ARG A 112 17.34 0.90 -12.37
N THR A 113 16.10 0.67 -11.94
CA THR A 113 15.61 1.17 -10.65
C THR A 113 16.41 0.60 -9.49
N LEU A 114 16.68 -0.71 -9.49
CA LEU A 114 17.48 -1.35 -8.46
C LEU A 114 18.89 -0.75 -8.39
N ASN A 115 19.50 -0.43 -9.53
CA ASN A 115 20.82 0.19 -9.59
C ASN A 115 20.79 1.67 -9.17
N ASP A 116 20.00 2.48 -9.88
CA ASP A 116 20.03 3.94 -9.80
C ASP A 116 19.41 4.47 -8.51
N VAL A 117 18.40 3.78 -7.97
CA VAL A 117 17.68 4.20 -6.76
C VAL A 117 18.16 3.43 -5.54
N LEU A 118 18.29 2.10 -5.66
CA LEU A 118 18.61 1.25 -4.52
C LEU A 118 20.08 0.84 -4.45
N GLY A 119 20.94 1.21 -5.41
CA GLY A 119 22.36 0.87 -5.39
C GLY A 119 22.65 -0.64 -5.50
N ILE A 120 21.69 -1.44 -5.97
CA ILE A 120 21.81 -2.89 -6.13
C ILE A 120 22.21 -3.20 -7.58
N GLN A 121 23.39 -3.78 -7.76
CA GLN A 121 23.99 -4.04 -9.07
C GLN A 121 24.07 -5.54 -9.39
N HIS A 122 24.28 -5.86 -10.66
CA HIS A 122 24.51 -7.23 -11.15
C HIS A 122 23.40 -8.24 -10.75
N VAL A 123 22.15 -7.78 -10.73
CA VAL A 123 20.98 -8.57 -10.31
C VAL A 123 20.61 -9.59 -11.37
N SER A 124 20.43 -10.85 -10.98
CA SER A 124 19.97 -11.90 -11.89
C SER A 124 18.52 -11.69 -12.34
N LEU A 125 18.16 -12.16 -13.54
CA LEU A 125 16.77 -12.08 -14.04
C LEU A 125 15.76 -12.74 -13.08
N LYS A 126 16.17 -13.80 -12.36
CA LYS A 126 15.35 -14.45 -11.34
C LYS A 126 15.05 -13.50 -10.18
N ALA A 127 16.04 -12.74 -9.72
CA ALA A 127 15.89 -11.76 -8.66
C ALA A 127 15.06 -10.55 -9.12
N LEU A 128 15.22 -10.09 -10.38
CA LEU A 128 14.35 -9.06 -10.97
C LEU A 128 12.88 -9.48 -10.98
N LYS A 129 12.58 -10.70 -11.42
CA LYS A 129 11.22 -11.27 -11.39
C LYS A 129 10.66 -11.35 -9.97
N LEU A 130 11.51 -11.61 -8.98
CA LEU A 130 11.10 -11.63 -7.59
C LEU A 130 10.71 -10.23 -7.08
N VAL A 131 11.43 -9.18 -7.48
CA VAL A 131 11.06 -7.79 -7.18
C VAL A 131 9.71 -7.42 -7.81
N VAL A 132 9.45 -7.82 -9.06
CA VAL A 132 8.14 -7.63 -9.71
C VAL A 132 7.04 -8.32 -8.91
N ASN A 133 7.26 -9.56 -8.47
CA ASN A 133 6.31 -10.30 -7.64
C ASN A 133 6.04 -9.60 -6.30
N VAL A 134 7.05 -9.00 -5.67
CA VAL A 134 6.88 -8.22 -4.44
C VAL A 134 6.00 -6.99 -4.71
N CYS A 135 6.27 -6.24 -5.79
CA CYS A 135 5.45 -5.10 -6.19
C CYS A 135 3.98 -5.52 -6.41
N ASP A 136 3.77 -6.60 -7.15
CA ASP A 136 2.45 -7.16 -7.42
C ASP A 136 1.69 -7.56 -6.15
N VAL A 137 2.35 -8.24 -5.20
CA VAL A 137 1.74 -8.62 -3.91
C VAL A 137 1.33 -7.39 -3.09
N VAL A 138 2.20 -6.38 -2.99
CA VAL A 138 1.93 -5.16 -2.23
C VAL A 138 0.79 -4.35 -2.88
N THR A 139 0.86 -4.13 -4.19
CA THR A 139 -0.18 -3.40 -4.95
C THR A 139 -1.53 -4.12 -4.87
N ARG A 140 -1.55 -5.45 -5.06
CA ARG A 140 -2.78 -6.24 -4.99
C ARG A 140 -3.40 -6.23 -3.60
N ARG A 141 -2.59 -6.27 -2.54
CA ARG A 141 -3.06 -6.13 -1.16
C ARG A 141 -3.72 -4.76 -0.96
N ALA A 142 -3.05 -3.69 -1.36
CA ALA A 142 -3.56 -2.32 -1.24
C ALA A 142 -4.90 -2.14 -1.97
N ALA A 143 -4.98 -2.61 -3.22
CA ALA A 143 -6.20 -2.55 -4.03
C ALA A 143 -7.37 -3.32 -3.38
N ARG A 144 -7.11 -4.53 -2.85
CA ARG A 144 -8.14 -5.33 -2.16
C ARG A 144 -8.63 -4.70 -0.87
N LEU A 145 -7.73 -4.09 -0.09
CA LEU A 145 -8.09 -3.37 1.13
C LEU A 145 -8.94 -2.14 0.81
N ALA A 146 -8.52 -1.32 -0.17
CA ALA A 146 -9.30 -0.18 -0.62
C ALA A 146 -10.70 -0.60 -1.12
N ALA A 147 -10.78 -1.67 -1.93
CA ALA A 147 -12.05 -2.23 -2.38
C ALA A 147 -12.92 -2.71 -1.21
N ALA A 148 -12.34 -3.37 -0.20
CA ALA A 148 -13.07 -3.80 0.99
C ALA A 148 -13.66 -2.60 1.76
N GLY A 149 -12.91 -1.49 1.87
CA GLY A 149 -13.40 -0.24 2.43
C GLY A 149 -14.62 0.31 1.67
N ILE A 150 -14.51 0.38 0.34
CA ILE A 150 -15.61 0.84 -0.55
C ILE A 150 -16.84 -0.05 -0.39
N VAL A 151 -16.67 -1.37 -0.43
CA VAL A 151 -17.75 -2.34 -0.24
C VAL A 151 -18.39 -2.21 1.14
N GLY A 152 -17.60 -1.96 2.19
CA GLY A 152 -18.11 -1.70 3.54
C GLY A 152 -19.04 -0.49 3.58
N ILE A 153 -18.69 0.60 2.88
CA ILE A 153 -19.54 1.79 2.75
C ILE A 153 -20.83 1.45 1.98
N LEU A 154 -20.71 0.79 0.82
CA LEU A 154 -21.86 0.42 0.00
C LEU A 154 -22.87 -0.44 0.78
N LYS A 155 -22.38 -1.41 1.56
CA LYS A 155 -23.19 -2.23 2.47
C LYS A 155 -23.88 -1.37 3.52
N LYS A 156 -23.15 -0.45 4.15
CA LYS A 156 -23.68 0.44 5.19
C LYS A 156 -24.82 1.32 4.69
N VAL A 157 -24.77 1.76 3.43
CA VAL A 157 -25.81 2.61 2.81
C VAL A 157 -26.86 1.83 2.03
N GLY A 158 -26.80 0.48 2.03
CA GLY A 158 -27.76 -0.37 1.30
C GLY A 158 -27.65 -0.30 -0.22
N ARG A 159 -26.45 0.01 -0.76
CA ARG A 159 -26.16 0.14 -2.19
C ARG A 159 -25.15 -0.90 -2.70
N ASP A 160 -25.04 -2.03 -2.02
CA ASP A 160 -24.17 -3.15 -2.38
C ASP A 160 -24.78 -4.10 -3.42
N GLY A 161 -25.97 -3.78 -3.93
CA GLY A 161 -26.65 -4.54 -4.99
C GLY A 161 -27.43 -5.76 -4.49
N THR A 162 -27.38 -6.10 -3.20
CA THR A 162 -28.16 -7.23 -2.65
C THR A 162 -29.60 -6.86 -2.31
N GLY A 163 -29.93 -5.56 -2.27
CA GLY A 163 -31.29 -5.06 -2.01
C GLY A 163 -32.30 -5.25 -3.15
N GLY A 164 -31.89 -5.78 -4.31
CA GLY A 164 -32.74 -5.98 -5.48
C GLY A 164 -33.37 -7.38 -5.64
N ILE A 165 -33.27 -8.26 -4.65
CA ILE A 165 -33.86 -9.63 -4.69
C ILE A 165 -35.03 -9.79 -3.71
N ALA A 166 -35.72 -8.70 -3.38
CA ALA A 166 -36.97 -8.75 -2.65
C ALA A 166 -37.92 -7.67 -3.16
N GLY A 167 -38.96 -8.09 -3.90
CA GLY A 167 -40.05 -7.24 -4.39
C GLY A 167 -40.39 -7.47 -5.84
#